data_AF-A0A0A1ME61-F1
#
_entry.id   AF-A0A0A1ME61-F1
#
_cell.length_a   1.000
_cell.length_b   1.000
_cell.length_c   1.000
_cell.angle_alpha   90.00
_cell.angle_beta   90.00
_cell.angle_gamma   90.00
#
_symmetry.space_group_name_H-M   'P 1'
#
loop_
_entity.id
_entity.type
_entity.pdbx_description
1 polymer ?
#
loop_
_entity_poly.entity_id
_entity_poly.type
_entity_poly.pdbx_seq_one_letter_code
_entity_poly.pdbx_strand_id
1 'polypeptide(L)'
;MQQSLVLKQALAWKMNQSLHQSIEILQLSGIELYDHVQRIAEENPLIEDIRPIDQQVLSQFHGETNAFENMNASKKNMYEQLKENVYMLSISEENLKKAVLFGIDSLNENGYLDITMEEWASGCQLSMEEIEQALSYLQSLEPPGIGARSLQECIQLQLKEMDCDYPFLEELFENDLVLIAEEDAQALAEAYGITEEEAGRLISNMKLCHPNPGKLLEEEETEYIIPEAAVLKEKGEWQLSFFNWSSPTIQLRDDILQADMPKEGADFLKEKKKEIEMLEQAIQYRGKTLEQVLHIIVNKQLSFFEEGITALKPLTLQEIADVLDLHVSTISRTISNKYLQTSFGILRVKYLLQRESRKGGGVARVVAKQYVQQIIAEEDQTRPLSDEKIRRKLEELYQVHVARRTVMKYREELGIPSSSKRKRRTSRNND
;
A
#
# COMPACT_ATOMS: atom_id res chain seq x y z
N MET A 1 49.84 -24.25 -0.42
CA MET A 1 49.43 -22.97 0.21
C MET A 1 48.25 -22.32 -0.53
N GLN A 2 48.28 -22.20 -1.87
CA GLN A 2 47.15 -21.69 -2.68
C GLN A 2 45.83 -22.47 -2.53
N GLN A 3 45.84 -23.80 -2.55
CA GLN A 3 44.62 -24.61 -2.34
C GLN A 3 43.94 -24.34 -0.99
N SER A 4 44.70 -24.10 0.09
CA SER A 4 44.12 -23.77 1.40
C SER A 4 43.48 -22.38 1.46
N LEU A 5 43.96 -21.46 0.61
CA LEU A 5 43.48 -20.09 0.52
C LEU A 5 42.19 -20.02 -0.31
N VAL A 6 42.14 -20.77 -1.40
CA VAL A 6 40.92 -20.97 -2.21
C VAL A 6 39.83 -21.70 -1.40
N LEU A 7 40.19 -22.72 -0.62
CA LEU A 7 39.23 -23.43 0.24
C LEU A 7 38.66 -22.54 1.34
N LYS A 8 39.49 -21.66 1.93
CA LYS A 8 39.04 -20.65 2.90
C LYS A 8 38.15 -19.58 2.28
N GLN A 9 38.47 -19.10 1.07
CA GLN A 9 37.63 -18.14 0.35
C GLN A 9 36.30 -18.75 -0.07
N ALA A 10 36.29 -19.99 -0.56
CA ALA A 10 35.06 -20.70 -0.93
C ALA A 10 34.17 -20.99 0.29
N LEU A 11 34.76 -21.38 1.44
CA LEU A 11 34.03 -21.55 2.69
C LEU A 11 33.47 -20.22 3.21
N ALA A 12 34.23 -19.12 3.13
CA ALA A 12 33.76 -17.79 3.49
C ALA A 12 32.61 -17.32 2.58
N TRP A 13 32.67 -17.59 1.28
CA TRP A 13 31.61 -17.30 0.32
C TRP A 13 30.34 -18.11 0.57
N LYS A 14 30.44 -19.45 0.74
CA LYS A 14 29.29 -20.32 1.08
C LYS A 14 28.67 -19.91 2.43
N MET A 15 29.47 -19.54 3.43
CA MET A 15 28.95 -19.01 4.69
C MET A 15 28.24 -17.67 4.50
N ASN A 16 28.79 -16.77 3.69
CA ASN A 16 28.18 -15.48 3.39
C ASN A 16 26.84 -15.66 2.67
N GLN A 17 26.76 -16.57 1.71
CA GLN A 17 25.52 -16.92 1.01
C GLN A 17 24.47 -17.50 1.97
N SER A 18 24.86 -18.43 2.86
CA SER A 18 23.94 -18.98 3.86
C SER A 18 23.44 -17.95 4.87
N LEU A 19 24.30 -16.99 5.26
CA LEU A 19 23.92 -15.90 6.14
C LEU A 19 22.96 -14.95 5.43
N HIS A 20 23.21 -14.61 4.17
CA HIS A 20 22.30 -13.81 3.36
C HIS A 20 20.92 -14.47 3.22
N GLN A 21 20.86 -15.76 2.91
CA GLN A 21 19.62 -16.53 2.86
C GLN A 21 18.89 -16.53 4.21
N SER A 22 19.61 -16.75 5.32
CA SER A 22 19.01 -16.73 6.66
C SER A 22 18.44 -15.35 7.05
N ILE A 23 19.07 -14.27 6.57
CA ILE A 23 18.64 -12.89 6.80
C ILE A 23 17.37 -12.57 5.98
N GLU A 24 17.31 -13.04 4.74
CA GLU A 24 16.17 -12.87 3.85
C GLU A 24 14.94 -13.59 4.41
N ILE A 25 15.12 -14.85 4.84
CA ILE A 25 14.07 -15.66 5.47
C ILE A 25 13.43 -14.94 6.67
N LEU A 26 14.21 -14.23 7.48
CA LEU A 26 13.68 -13.47 8.63
C LEU A 26 12.65 -12.40 8.24
N GLN A 27 12.77 -11.83 7.03
CA GLN A 27 11.87 -10.77 6.56
C GLN A 27 10.58 -11.32 5.95
N LEU A 28 10.63 -12.53 5.37
CA LEU A 28 9.47 -13.15 4.72
C LEU A 28 8.30 -13.37 5.68
N SER A 29 7.09 -13.06 5.24
CA SER A 29 5.83 -13.49 5.85
C SER A 29 5.69 -15.02 5.81
N GLY A 30 4.79 -15.60 6.60
CA GLY A 30 4.57 -17.05 6.62
C GLY A 30 4.25 -17.61 5.23
N ILE A 31 3.52 -16.84 4.42
CA ILE A 31 3.14 -17.22 3.07
C ILE A 31 4.26 -17.01 2.04
N GLU A 32 4.99 -15.90 2.09
CA GLU A 32 6.18 -15.71 1.24
C GLU A 32 7.26 -16.76 1.56
N LEU A 33 7.36 -17.16 2.82
CA LEU A 33 8.25 -18.24 3.24
C LEU A 33 7.80 -19.57 2.63
N TYR A 34 6.50 -19.84 2.61
CA TYR A 34 5.94 -21.02 1.96
C TYR A 34 6.29 -21.05 0.46
N ASP A 35 6.04 -19.95 -0.27
CA ASP A 35 6.37 -19.83 -1.70
C ASP A 35 7.88 -20.01 -1.96
N HIS A 36 8.70 -19.44 -1.08
CA HIS A 36 10.14 -19.58 -1.16
C HIS A 36 10.60 -21.03 -0.98
N VAL A 37 10.06 -21.74 0.01
CA VAL A 37 10.37 -23.16 0.26
C VAL A 37 9.83 -24.03 -0.88
N GLN A 38 8.66 -23.71 -1.45
CA GLN A 38 8.10 -24.42 -2.60
C GLN A 38 9.01 -24.31 -3.82
N ARG A 39 9.57 -23.12 -4.11
CA ARG A 39 10.56 -22.95 -5.17
C ARG A 39 11.81 -23.80 -4.94
N ILE A 40 12.27 -23.91 -3.68
CA ILE A 40 13.39 -24.79 -3.33
C ILE A 40 13.01 -26.27 -3.52
N ALA A 41 11.76 -26.64 -3.26
CA ALA A 41 11.25 -28.00 -3.46
C ALA A 41 11.23 -28.42 -4.95
N GLU A 42 10.99 -27.48 -5.87
CA GLU A 42 11.10 -27.74 -7.32
C GLU A 42 12.53 -28.11 -7.74
N GLU A 43 13.53 -27.53 -7.08
CA GLU A 43 14.95 -27.80 -7.34
C GLU A 43 15.53 -28.95 -6.50
N ASN A 44 14.82 -29.37 -5.44
CA ASN A 44 15.32 -30.36 -4.48
C ASN A 44 14.36 -31.56 -4.34
N PRO A 45 14.70 -32.73 -4.92
CA PRO A 45 13.81 -33.89 -4.94
C PRO A 45 13.55 -34.50 -3.54
N LEU A 46 14.32 -34.12 -2.52
CA LEU A 46 14.17 -34.61 -1.15
C LEU A 46 12.98 -34.02 -0.39
N ILE A 47 12.43 -32.88 -0.83
CA ILE A 47 11.29 -32.26 -0.16
C ILE A 47 10.01 -32.94 -0.64
N GLU A 48 9.26 -33.54 0.28
CA GLU A 48 8.00 -34.23 0.01
C GLU A 48 6.80 -33.29 0.08
N ASP A 49 6.71 -32.54 1.19
CA ASP A 49 5.55 -31.73 1.54
C ASP A 49 5.97 -30.62 2.52
N ILE A 50 5.17 -29.55 2.60
CA ILE A 50 5.35 -28.44 3.54
C ILE A 50 4.06 -28.31 4.35
N ARG A 51 4.13 -28.48 5.68
CA ARG A 51 2.96 -28.41 6.58
C ARG A 51 3.17 -27.42 7.72
N PRO A 52 2.13 -26.78 8.26
CA PRO A 52 0.71 -26.99 8.02
C PRO A 52 0.15 -25.93 7.07
N ILE A 53 -0.40 -26.38 5.95
CA ILE A 53 -1.15 -25.56 5.01
C ILE A 53 -2.60 -25.50 5.50
N ASP A 54 -3.05 -24.33 5.96
CA ASP A 54 -4.47 -24.04 5.87
C ASP A 54 -4.77 -23.70 4.41
N GLN A 55 -5.29 -24.70 3.68
CA GLN A 55 -5.53 -24.60 2.25
C GLN A 55 -6.51 -23.46 1.94
N GLN A 56 -7.38 -23.10 2.88
CA GLN A 56 -8.28 -21.95 2.72
C GLN A 56 -7.53 -20.63 2.76
N VAL A 57 -6.53 -20.50 3.64
CA VAL A 57 -5.70 -19.28 3.76
C VAL A 57 -4.78 -19.12 2.56
N LEU A 58 -4.21 -20.22 2.07
CA LEU A 58 -3.47 -20.23 0.81
C LEU A 58 -4.36 -19.83 -0.38
N SER A 59 -5.56 -20.40 -0.50
CA SER A 59 -6.51 -20.01 -1.54
C SER A 59 -6.99 -18.56 -1.42
N GLN A 60 -7.12 -18.01 -0.21
CA GLN A 60 -7.45 -16.60 -0.01
C GLN A 60 -6.28 -15.68 -0.39
N PHE A 61 -5.04 -16.07 -0.06
CA PHE A 61 -3.85 -15.30 -0.42
C PHE A 61 -3.61 -15.24 -1.92
N HIS A 62 -3.74 -16.39 -2.58
CA HIS A 62 -3.62 -16.50 -4.03
C HIS A 62 -4.87 -15.94 -4.75
N GLY A 63 -5.88 -15.45 -4.00
CA GLY A 63 -7.22 -15.15 -4.48
C GLY A 63 -7.95 -16.42 -4.91
N GLU A 64 -9.28 -16.49 -4.82
CA GLU A 64 -10.05 -17.64 -5.32
C GLU A 64 -9.56 -18.04 -6.72
N THR A 65 -8.76 -19.10 -6.75
CA THR A 65 -8.21 -19.66 -7.97
C THR A 65 -8.99 -20.96 -8.17
N ASN A 66 -10.14 -20.87 -8.87
CA ASN A 66 -10.54 -22.00 -9.68
C ASN A 66 -9.37 -22.25 -10.63
N ALA A 67 -8.52 -23.22 -10.31
CA ALA A 67 -7.26 -23.51 -11.02
C ALA A 67 -7.46 -23.84 -12.53
N PHE A 68 -8.71 -24.01 -12.97
CA PHE A 68 -9.07 -24.16 -14.38
C PHE A 68 -9.47 -22.85 -15.08
N GLU A 69 -9.84 -21.79 -14.36
CA GLU A 69 -10.23 -20.49 -14.95
C GLU A 69 -9.05 -19.51 -15.01
N ASN A 70 -8.13 -19.53 -14.05
CA ASN A 70 -6.97 -18.60 -14.02
C ASN A 70 -5.79 -18.98 -14.93
N MET A 71 -5.83 -20.13 -15.62
CA MET A 71 -4.91 -20.32 -16.76
C MET A 71 -5.30 -19.45 -17.97
N ASN A 72 -6.53 -18.92 -18.01
CA ASN A 72 -7.03 -18.07 -19.10
C ASN A 72 -7.37 -16.63 -18.68
N ALA A 73 -7.41 -16.31 -17.39
CA ALA A 73 -7.54 -14.94 -16.92
C ALA A 73 -6.16 -14.30 -16.76
N SER A 74 -5.51 -13.95 -17.88
CA SER A 74 -4.48 -12.90 -17.84
C SER A 74 -5.16 -11.66 -17.25
N LYS A 75 -4.66 -11.18 -16.11
CA LYS A 75 -5.09 -9.90 -15.53
C LYS A 75 -4.93 -8.84 -16.62
N LYS A 76 -6.06 -8.27 -17.05
CA LYS A 76 -6.06 -7.36 -18.19
C LYS A 76 -5.49 -6.03 -17.74
N ASN A 77 -4.32 -5.69 -18.28
CA ASN A 77 -3.73 -4.38 -18.04
C ASN A 77 -4.65 -3.28 -18.61
N MET A 78 -4.51 -2.02 -18.17
CA MET A 78 -5.27 -0.87 -18.68
C MET A 78 -5.33 -0.88 -20.22
N TYR A 79 -4.18 -1.09 -20.85
CA TYR A 79 -4.04 -1.19 -22.30
C TYR A 79 -4.86 -2.34 -22.91
N GLU A 80 -4.96 -3.49 -22.24
CA GLU A 80 -5.74 -4.64 -22.73
C GLU A 80 -7.25 -4.39 -22.62
N GLN A 81 -7.69 -3.79 -21.51
CA GLN A 81 -9.10 -3.40 -21.34
C GLN A 81 -9.54 -2.37 -22.38
N LEU A 82 -8.71 -1.35 -22.64
CA LEU A 82 -8.98 -0.35 -23.67
C LEU A 82 -9.03 -0.95 -25.07
N LYS A 83 -8.12 -1.90 -25.37
CA LYS A 83 -8.13 -2.61 -26.65
C LYS A 83 -9.42 -3.41 -26.83
N GLU A 84 -9.91 -4.07 -25.79
CA GLU A 84 -11.22 -4.76 -25.83
C GLU A 84 -12.38 -3.81 -26.09
N ASN A 85 -12.40 -2.64 -25.46
CA ASN A 85 -13.43 -1.62 -25.70
C ASN A 85 -13.41 -1.16 -27.16
N VAL A 86 -12.24 -1.03 -27.77
CA VAL A 86 -12.11 -0.73 -29.22
C VAL A 86 -12.64 -1.86 -30.10
N TYR A 87 -12.52 -3.13 -29.69
CA TYR A 87 -13.13 -4.24 -30.44
C TYR A 87 -14.66 -4.26 -30.33
N MET A 88 -15.25 -3.68 -29.28
CA MET A 88 -16.71 -3.49 -29.16
C MET A 88 -17.22 -2.32 -30.02
N LEU A 89 -16.38 -1.32 -30.28
CA LEU A 89 -16.70 -0.25 -31.21
C LEU A 89 -16.71 -0.76 -32.67
N SER A 90 -17.80 -0.49 -33.37
CA SER A 90 -17.97 -0.87 -34.78
C SER A 90 -17.23 0.10 -35.71
N ILE A 91 -15.89 0.09 -35.67
CA ILE A 91 -15.06 0.91 -36.56
C ILE A 91 -15.00 0.22 -37.94
N SER A 92 -15.63 0.82 -38.94
CA SER A 92 -15.73 0.26 -40.31
C SER A 92 -14.41 0.27 -41.08
N GLU A 93 -13.45 1.11 -40.71
CA GLU A 93 -12.17 1.28 -41.39
C GLU A 93 -11.02 0.65 -40.59
N GLU A 94 -10.37 -0.35 -41.19
CA GLU A 94 -9.24 -1.08 -40.58
C GLU A 94 -8.04 -0.18 -40.29
N ASN A 95 -7.81 0.85 -41.10
CA ASN A 95 -6.74 1.82 -40.90
C ASN A 95 -7.00 2.70 -39.67
N LEU A 96 -8.24 3.15 -39.50
CA LEU A 96 -8.64 3.96 -38.36
C LEU A 96 -8.55 3.18 -37.05
N LYS A 97 -8.95 1.90 -37.08
CA LYS A 97 -8.81 0.99 -35.94
C LYS A 97 -7.35 0.83 -35.51
N LYS A 98 -6.43 0.66 -36.46
CA LYS A 98 -4.98 0.61 -36.16
C LYS A 98 -4.46 1.90 -35.56
N ALA A 99 -4.97 3.05 -36.02
CA ALA A 99 -4.62 4.33 -35.45
C ALA A 99 -5.05 4.45 -33.98
N VAL A 100 -6.29 4.04 -33.65
CA VAL A 100 -6.79 4.04 -32.26
C VAL A 100 -5.96 3.10 -31.37
N LEU A 101 -5.62 1.90 -31.85
CA LEU A 101 -4.77 0.96 -31.11
C LEU A 101 -3.38 1.54 -30.83
N PHE A 102 -2.79 2.23 -31.81
CA PHE A 102 -1.53 2.94 -31.62
C PHE A 102 -1.67 4.09 -30.60
N GLY A 103 -2.81 4.81 -30.61
CA GLY A 103 -3.14 5.81 -29.61
C GLY A 103 -3.20 5.23 -28.19
N ILE A 104 -3.84 4.07 -28.01
CA ILE A 104 -3.87 3.35 -26.72
C ILE A 104 -2.45 3.01 -26.26
N ASP A 105 -1.61 2.47 -27.14
CA ASP A 105 -0.22 2.12 -26.81
C ASP A 105 0.65 3.34 -26.49
N SER A 106 0.19 4.54 -26.84
CA SER A 106 0.88 5.83 -26.59
C SER A 106 0.35 6.56 -25.35
N LEU A 107 -0.55 5.93 -24.58
CA LEU A 107 -1.04 6.48 -23.32
C LEU A 107 -0.04 6.23 -22.19
N ASN A 108 0.05 7.16 -21.25
CA ASN A 108 0.77 6.98 -20.00
C ASN A 108 -0.10 6.28 -18.92
N GLU A 109 0.51 5.91 -17.78
CA GLU A 109 -0.18 5.26 -16.64
C GLU A 109 -1.39 6.04 -16.10
N ASN A 110 -1.43 7.36 -16.30
CA ASN A 110 -2.56 8.18 -15.86
C ASN A 110 -3.69 8.27 -16.91
N GLY A 111 -3.49 7.70 -18.10
CA GLY A 111 -4.46 7.70 -19.21
C GLY A 111 -4.36 8.90 -20.16
N TYR A 112 -3.28 9.69 -20.09
CA TYR A 112 -3.03 10.82 -21.01
C TYR A 112 -2.21 10.41 -22.23
N LEU A 113 -2.42 11.10 -23.35
CA LEU A 113 -1.64 10.91 -24.57
C LEU A 113 -0.25 11.55 -24.41
N ASP A 114 0.82 10.75 -24.56
CA ASP A 114 2.21 11.20 -24.37
C ASP A 114 2.90 11.64 -25.68
N ILE A 115 2.20 11.51 -26.81
CA ILE A 115 2.71 11.82 -28.16
C ILE A 115 2.00 13.02 -28.78
N THR A 116 2.65 13.70 -29.73
CA THR A 116 1.99 14.75 -30.52
C THR A 116 1.16 14.17 -31.68
N MET A 117 0.23 14.96 -32.21
CA MET A 117 -0.61 14.56 -33.34
C MET A 117 0.23 14.30 -34.60
N GLU A 118 1.32 15.04 -34.81
CA GLU A 118 2.23 14.86 -35.94
C GLU A 118 3.03 13.56 -35.84
N GLU A 119 3.44 13.20 -34.63
CA GLU A 119 4.13 11.93 -34.34
C GLU A 119 3.18 10.74 -34.51
N TRP A 120 1.93 10.88 -34.06
CA TRP A 120 0.89 9.88 -34.27
C TRP A 120 0.59 9.67 -35.76
N ALA A 121 0.40 10.77 -36.51
CA ALA A 121 0.17 10.74 -37.96
C ALA A 121 1.33 10.09 -38.71
N SER A 122 2.57 10.42 -38.34
CA SER A 122 3.78 9.86 -38.93
C SER A 122 3.94 8.36 -38.62
N GLY A 123 3.60 7.95 -37.40
CA GLY A 123 3.64 6.54 -36.98
C GLY A 123 2.62 5.66 -37.71
N CYS A 124 1.42 6.20 -37.99
CA CYS A 124 0.34 5.48 -38.67
C CYS A 124 0.31 5.68 -40.20
N GLN A 125 1.07 6.63 -40.75
CA GLN A 125 1.04 7.04 -42.16
C GLN A 125 -0.36 7.49 -42.64
N LEU A 126 -1.09 8.19 -41.77
CA LEU A 126 -2.44 8.70 -42.04
C LEU A 126 -2.45 10.22 -42.15
N SER A 127 -3.52 10.75 -42.73
CA SER A 127 -3.78 12.19 -42.73
C SER A 127 -4.13 12.70 -41.33
N MET A 128 -3.90 13.99 -41.08
CA MET A 128 -4.26 14.61 -39.79
C MET A 128 -5.77 14.50 -39.51
N GLU A 129 -6.62 14.56 -40.55
CA GLU A 129 -8.08 14.41 -40.41
C GLU A 129 -8.46 13.01 -39.90
N GLU A 130 -7.79 11.95 -40.40
CA GLU A 130 -8.02 10.57 -39.92
C GLU A 130 -7.52 10.36 -38.49
N ILE A 131 -6.43 11.03 -38.08
CA ILE A 131 -5.93 10.96 -36.71
C ILE A 131 -6.84 11.73 -35.74
N GLU A 132 -7.40 12.87 -36.13
CA GLU A 132 -8.41 13.57 -35.32
C GLU A 132 -9.66 12.72 -35.11
N GLN A 133 -10.09 11.98 -36.15
CA GLN A 133 -11.16 11.00 -36.00
C GLN A 133 -10.77 9.87 -35.04
N ALA A 134 -9.54 9.34 -35.15
CA ALA A 134 -9.04 8.31 -34.24
C ALA A 134 -8.98 8.80 -32.79
N LEU A 135 -8.58 10.05 -32.56
CA LEU A 135 -8.58 10.68 -31.25
C LEU A 135 -9.99 10.77 -30.68
N SER A 136 -10.98 11.18 -31.48
CA SER A 136 -12.39 11.23 -31.06
C SER A 136 -12.91 9.85 -30.62
N TYR A 137 -12.54 8.79 -31.35
CA TYR A 137 -12.86 7.41 -30.95
C TYR A 137 -12.11 6.95 -29.70
N LEU A 138 -10.87 7.40 -29.49
CA LEU A 138 -10.11 7.11 -28.28
C LEU A 138 -10.72 7.81 -27.05
N GLN A 139 -11.13 9.07 -27.22
CA GLN A 139 -11.72 9.90 -26.16
C GLN A 139 -13.16 9.51 -25.81
N SER A 140 -13.84 8.72 -26.66
CA SER A 140 -15.15 8.15 -26.38
C SER A 140 -15.09 6.80 -25.65
N LEU A 141 -13.90 6.27 -25.39
CA LEU A 141 -13.73 5.05 -24.60
C LEU A 141 -14.02 5.31 -23.12
N GLU A 142 -14.46 4.27 -22.42
CA GLU A 142 -14.61 4.29 -20.97
C GLU A 142 -13.29 3.92 -20.28
N PRO A 143 -12.92 4.61 -19.17
CA PRO A 143 -13.58 5.77 -18.54
C PRO A 143 -13.38 7.11 -19.28
N PRO A 144 -14.33 8.06 -19.12
CA PRO A 144 -14.26 9.36 -19.77
C PRO A 144 -13.02 10.16 -19.35
N GLY A 145 -12.40 10.84 -20.32
CA GLY A 145 -11.17 11.60 -20.14
C GLY A 145 -9.88 10.85 -20.48
N ILE A 146 -9.96 9.57 -20.89
CA ILE A 146 -8.82 8.84 -21.48
C ILE A 146 -8.46 9.43 -22.84
N GLY A 147 -7.16 9.48 -23.15
CA GLY A 147 -6.68 10.07 -24.41
C GLY A 147 -6.74 11.60 -24.42
N ALA A 148 -6.94 12.24 -23.26
CA ALA A 148 -6.74 13.66 -23.11
C ALA A 148 -5.25 14.03 -23.27
N ARG A 149 -4.97 15.20 -23.83
CA ARG A 149 -3.62 15.77 -23.97
C ARG A 149 -3.22 16.58 -22.75
N SER A 150 -4.20 17.03 -21.96
CA SER A 150 -3.99 17.81 -20.75
C SER A 150 -5.05 17.50 -19.70
N LEU A 151 -4.77 17.86 -18.44
CA LEU A 151 -5.75 17.76 -17.35
C LEU A 151 -7.03 18.56 -17.65
N GLN A 152 -6.89 19.71 -18.31
CA GLN A 152 -8.02 20.57 -18.67
C GLN A 152 -8.95 19.84 -19.65
N GLU A 153 -8.37 19.26 -20.71
CA GLU A 153 -9.11 18.46 -21.69
C GLU A 153 -9.75 17.22 -21.04
N CYS A 154 -9.05 16.56 -20.12
CA CYS A 154 -9.56 15.40 -19.39
C CYS A 154 -10.83 15.74 -18.60
N ILE A 155 -10.80 16.83 -17.82
CA ILE A 155 -11.96 17.25 -17.03
C ILE A 155 -13.08 17.74 -17.94
N GLN A 156 -12.78 18.44 -19.03
CA GLN A 156 -13.79 18.85 -20.02
C GLN A 156 -14.51 17.65 -20.63
N LEU A 157 -13.78 16.60 -21.02
CA LEU A 157 -14.36 15.37 -21.55
C LEU A 157 -15.28 14.69 -20.52
N GLN A 158 -14.89 14.66 -19.25
CA GLN A 158 -15.72 14.12 -18.17
C GLN A 158 -16.98 14.96 -17.91
N LEU A 159 -16.85 16.29 -17.90
CA LEU A 159 -18.00 17.19 -17.71
C LEU A 159 -18.99 17.12 -18.88
N LYS A 160 -18.49 16.94 -20.10
CA LYS A 160 -19.31 16.76 -21.30
C LYS A 160 -20.18 15.50 -21.20
N GLU A 161 -19.62 14.40 -20.69
CA GLU A 161 -20.37 13.16 -20.44
C GLU A 161 -21.43 13.33 -19.34
N MET A 162 -21.22 14.25 -18.40
CA MET A 162 -22.18 14.58 -17.33
C MET A 162 -23.24 15.62 -17.75
N ASP A 163 -23.42 15.87 -19.06
CA ASP A 163 -24.30 16.90 -19.62
C ASP A 163 -24.00 18.33 -19.09
N CYS A 164 -22.76 18.58 -18.68
CA CYS A 164 -22.31 19.86 -18.12
C CYS A 164 -21.35 20.56 -19.08
N ASP A 165 -21.86 20.96 -20.25
CA ASP A 165 -21.11 21.71 -21.24
C ASP A 165 -21.36 23.21 -21.07
N TYR A 166 -20.38 23.94 -20.52
CA TYR A 166 -20.46 25.39 -20.40
C TYR A 166 -19.40 26.04 -21.31
N PRO A 167 -19.77 27.05 -22.11
CA PRO A 167 -18.85 27.68 -23.06
C PRO A 167 -17.69 28.43 -22.38
N PHE A 168 -17.81 28.74 -21.09
CA PHE A 168 -16.78 29.43 -20.30
C PHE A 168 -15.83 28.49 -19.55
N LEU A 169 -15.93 27.15 -19.74
CA LEU A 169 -15.05 26.20 -19.06
C LEU A 169 -13.57 26.44 -19.40
N GLU A 170 -13.25 26.77 -20.65
CA GLU A 170 -11.87 27.08 -21.07
C GLU A 170 -11.32 28.29 -20.28
N GLU A 171 -12.08 29.38 -20.21
CA GLU A 171 -11.69 30.58 -19.46
C GLU A 171 -11.54 30.31 -17.96
N LEU A 172 -12.38 29.44 -17.41
CA LEU A 172 -12.37 29.00 -16.01
C LEU A 172 -11.10 28.21 -15.67
N PHE A 173 -10.68 27.30 -16.55
CA PHE A 173 -9.46 26.51 -16.34
C PHE A 173 -8.18 27.35 -16.46
N GLU A 174 -8.20 28.42 -17.27
CA GLU A 174 -7.03 29.30 -17.43
C GLU A 174 -6.88 30.31 -16.29
N ASN A 175 -7.97 30.92 -15.82
CA ASN A 175 -7.88 32.09 -14.94
C ASN A 175 -8.39 31.87 -13.52
N ASP A 176 -9.37 30.99 -13.31
CA ASP A 176 -10.22 31.01 -12.11
C ASP A 176 -10.31 29.66 -11.39
N LEU A 177 -9.36 28.76 -11.64
CA LEU A 177 -9.23 27.47 -10.95
C LEU A 177 -9.12 27.61 -9.42
N VAL A 178 -8.63 28.78 -8.96
CA VAL A 178 -8.56 29.15 -7.53
C VAL A 178 -9.97 29.32 -6.93
N LEU A 179 -10.94 29.88 -7.67
CA LEU A 179 -12.30 30.10 -7.17
C LEU A 179 -13.01 28.77 -6.88
N ILE A 180 -12.76 27.75 -7.70
CA ILE A 180 -13.26 26.39 -7.47
C ILE A 180 -12.61 25.76 -6.23
N ALA A 181 -11.31 25.97 -6.04
CA ALA A 181 -10.58 25.45 -4.88
C ALA A 181 -11.03 26.09 -3.55
N GLU A 182 -11.48 27.34 -3.58
CA GLU A 182 -12.03 28.05 -2.41
C GLU A 182 -13.54 27.85 -2.21
N GLU A 183 -14.21 27.09 -3.10
CA GLU A 183 -15.66 26.84 -3.08
C GLU A 183 -16.52 28.12 -3.14
N ASP A 184 -16.01 29.18 -3.77
CA ASP A 184 -16.69 30.47 -3.84
C ASP A 184 -17.67 30.52 -5.02
N ALA A 185 -18.83 29.89 -4.84
CA ALA A 185 -19.89 29.85 -5.87
C ALA A 185 -20.43 31.25 -6.23
N GLN A 186 -20.38 32.20 -5.27
CA GLN A 186 -20.87 33.55 -5.49
C GLN A 186 -19.92 34.33 -6.40
N ALA A 187 -18.61 34.28 -6.14
CA ALA A 187 -17.61 34.91 -6.99
C ALA A 187 -17.63 34.33 -8.42
N LEU A 188 -17.85 33.01 -8.54
CA LEU A 188 -17.93 32.33 -9.84
C LEU A 188 -19.20 32.70 -10.61
N ALA A 189 -20.34 32.83 -9.93
CA ALA A 189 -21.59 33.32 -10.51
C ALA A 189 -21.46 34.77 -11.04
N GLU A 190 -20.80 35.64 -10.27
CA GLU A 190 -20.54 37.03 -10.66
C GLU A 190 -19.55 37.16 -11.82
N ALA A 191 -18.50 36.33 -11.87
CA ALA A 191 -17.48 36.35 -12.91
C ALA A 191 -18.00 35.88 -14.28
N TYR A 192 -18.81 34.81 -14.31
CA TYR A 192 -19.28 34.18 -15.55
C TYR A 192 -20.75 34.47 -15.88
N GLY A 193 -21.44 35.25 -15.05
CA GLY A 193 -22.82 35.65 -15.28
C GLY A 193 -23.83 34.49 -15.22
N ILE A 194 -23.54 33.47 -14.42
CA ILE A 194 -24.42 32.31 -14.20
C ILE A 194 -25.18 32.41 -12.87
N THR A 195 -26.17 31.56 -12.66
CA THR A 195 -26.86 31.50 -11.37
C THR A 195 -25.98 30.85 -10.29
N GLU A 196 -26.17 31.23 -9.02
CA GLU A 196 -25.46 30.62 -7.88
C GLU A 196 -25.69 29.09 -7.79
N GLU A 197 -26.88 28.63 -8.19
CA GLU A 197 -27.20 27.20 -8.26
C GLU A 197 -26.38 26.47 -9.34
N GLU A 198 -26.21 27.08 -10.53
CA GLU A 198 -25.37 26.53 -11.59
C GLU A 198 -23.90 26.52 -11.21
N ALA A 199 -23.41 27.59 -10.57
CA ALA A 199 -22.06 27.66 -10.03
C ALA A 199 -21.80 26.55 -8.99
N GLY A 200 -22.76 26.33 -8.08
CA GLY A 200 -22.69 25.25 -7.09
C GLY A 200 -22.70 23.85 -7.71
N ARG A 201 -23.51 23.62 -8.77
CA ARG A 201 -23.52 22.36 -9.52
C ARG A 201 -22.20 22.12 -10.24
N LEU A 202 -21.63 23.15 -10.86
CA LEU A 202 -20.34 23.07 -11.54
C LEU A 202 -19.22 22.68 -10.58
N ILE A 203 -19.12 23.34 -9.41
CA ILE A 203 -18.13 23.02 -8.38
C ILE A 203 -18.31 21.58 -7.89
N SER A 204 -19.55 21.13 -7.70
CA SER A 204 -19.85 19.77 -7.24
C SER A 204 -19.45 18.72 -8.28
N ASN A 205 -19.73 18.95 -9.56
CA ASN A 205 -19.38 18.03 -10.65
C ASN A 205 -17.87 18.00 -10.89
N MET A 206 -17.18 19.14 -10.85
CA MET A 206 -15.72 19.21 -10.94
C MET A 206 -15.02 18.42 -9.83
N LYS A 207 -15.62 18.32 -8.64
CA LYS A 207 -15.10 17.49 -7.55
C LYS A 207 -15.33 15.99 -7.75
N LEU A 208 -16.32 15.62 -8.55
CA LEU A 208 -16.60 14.23 -8.90
C LEU A 208 -15.70 13.74 -10.05
N CYS A 209 -15.15 14.66 -10.85
CA CYS A 209 -14.21 14.34 -11.91
C CYS A 209 -12.92 13.69 -11.37
N HIS A 210 -12.42 12.68 -12.09
CA HIS A 210 -11.20 11.97 -11.77
C HIS A 210 -10.03 12.52 -12.60
N PRO A 211 -9.01 13.13 -11.98
CA PRO A 211 -7.90 13.75 -12.72
C PRO A 211 -6.94 12.72 -13.35
N ASN A 212 -7.05 11.43 -13.03
CA ASN A 212 -6.22 10.37 -13.60
C ASN A 212 -7.12 9.18 -13.95
N PRO A 213 -7.79 9.20 -15.11
CA PRO A 213 -8.75 8.16 -15.48
C PRO A 213 -8.10 6.78 -15.72
N GLY A 214 -6.81 6.73 -16.10
CA GLY A 214 -6.09 5.46 -16.26
C GLY A 214 -6.04 4.61 -15.00
N LYS A 215 -6.01 5.25 -13.82
CA LYS A 215 -6.03 4.55 -12.51
C LYS A 215 -7.35 3.87 -12.19
N LEU A 216 -8.45 4.24 -12.84
CA LEU A 216 -9.74 3.58 -12.65
C LEU A 216 -9.80 2.21 -13.35
N LEU A 217 -8.96 2.03 -14.39
CA LEU A 217 -8.82 0.78 -15.12
C LEU A 217 -7.76 -0.14 -14.51
N GLU A 218 -6.83 0.41 -13.73
CA GLU A 218 -5.95 -0.39 -12.90
C GLU A 218 -6.78 -1.06 -11.80
N GLU A 219 -6.87 -2.40 -11.84
CA GLU A 219 -7.34 -3.15 -10.68
C GLU A 219 -6.34 -2.91 -9.54
N GLU A 220 -6.78 -2.22 -8.48
CA GLU A 220 -6.00 -2.13 -7.26
C GLU A 220 -5.69 -3.56 -6.80
N GLU A 221 -4.40 -3.94 -6.79
CA GLU A 221 -4.01 -5.20 -6.20
C GLU A 221 -4.44 -5.18 -4.74
N THR A 222 -5.50 -5.91 -4.41
CA THR A 222 -5.89 -6.13 -3.03
C THR A 222 -4.79 -6.98 -2.40
N GLU A 223 -3.80 -6.33 -1.80
CA GLU A 223 -2.80 -7.00 -0.97
C GLU A 223 -3.53 -7.69 0.19
N TYR A 224 -3.66 -9.02 0.12
CA TYR A 224 -4.23 -9.81 1.20
C TYR A 224 -3.29 -9.76 2.40
N ILE A 225 -3.72 -9.10 3.46
CA ILE A 225 -2.96 -9.01 4.70
C ILE A 225 -3.24 -10.25 5.55
N ILE A 226 -2.25 -11.14 5.67
CA ILE A 226 -2.34 -12.31 6.53
C ILE A 226 -1.60 -12.06 7.86
N PRO A 227 -2.29 -12.16 9.00
CA PRO A 227 -1.66 -12.06 10.31
C PRO A 227 -0.82 -13.30 10.65
N GLU A 228 0.27 -13.11 11.38
CA GLU A 228 1.14 -14.21 11.86
C GLU A 228 0.68 -14.77 13.20
N ALA A 229 0.06 -13.92 14.02
CA ALA A 229 -0.45 -14.28 15.33
C ALA A 229 -1.66 -13.44 15.71
N ALA A 230 -2.46 -13.95 16.64
CA ALA A 230 -3.60 -13.29 17.24
C ALA A 230 -3.34 -13.01 18.73
N VAL A 231 -3.76 -11.84 19.18
CA VAL A 231 -3.76 -11.45 20.60
C VAL A 231 -5.19 -11.58 21.12
N LEU A 232 -5.42 -12.54 22.00
CA LEU A 232 -6.74 -12.90 22.54
C LEU A 232 -6.74 -12.78 24.06
N LYS A 233 -7.89 -12.43 24.64
CA LYS A 233 -8.06 -12.38 26.10
C LYS A 233 -8.77 -13.65 26.56
N GLU A 234 -8.03 -14.57 27.16
CA GLU A 234 -8.57 -15.81 27.71
C GLU A 234 -8.50 -15.78 29.24
N LYS A 235 -9.62 -16.07 29.92
CA LYS A 235 -9.71 -16.12 31.39
C LYS A 235 -9.19 -14.85 32.12
N GLY A 236 -9.24 -13.71 31.44
CA GLY A 236 -8.77 -12.42 31.98
C GLY A 236 -7.30 -12.11 31.70
N GLU A 237 -6.54 -13.03 31.10
CA GLU A 237 -5.16 -12.83 30.71
C GLU A 237 -5.03 -12.68 29.19
N TRP A 238 -4.15 -11.78 28.75
CA TRP A 238 -3.83 -11.61 27.34
C TRP A 238 -2.84 -12.68 26.90
N GLN A 239 -3.24 -13.49 25.94
CA GLN A 239 -2.44 -14.56 25.38
C GLN A 239 -2.18 -14.33 23.89
N LEU A 240 -0.99 -14.73 23.46
CA LEU A 240 -0.56 -14.68 22.08
C LEU A 240 -0.70 -16.08 21.49
N SER A 241 -1.50 -16.21 20.44
CA SER A 241 -1.70 -17.46 19.69
C SER A 241 -1.11 -17.30 18.30
N PHE A 242 -0.15 -18.14 17.93
CA PHE A 242 0.43 -18.16 16.59
C PHE A 242 -0.44 -18.96 15.64
N PHE A 243 -0.53 -18.52 14.39
CA PHE A 243 -1.19 -19.29 13.36
C PHE A 243 -0.27 -20.37 12.80
N ASN A 244 -0.87 -21.44 12.30
CA ASN A 244 -0.14 -22.62 11.80
C ASN A 244 0.79 -22.28 10.61
N TRP A 245 0.38 -21.38 9.73
CA TRP A 245 1.17 -20.94 8.57
C TRP A 245 2.39 -20.06 8.95
N SER A 246 2.47 -19.58 10.19
CA SER A 246 3.59 -18.74 10.64
C SER A 246 4.90 -19.51 10.75
N SER A 247 4.85 -20.83 10.92
CA SER A 247 6.02 -21.70 11.12
C SER A 247 5.88 -23.00 10.31
N PRO A 248 6.12 -22.97 8.99
CA PRO A 248 6.07 -24.16 8.16
C PRO A 248 7.16 -25.16 8.56
N THR A 249 6.83 -26.45 8.45
CA THR A 249 7.70 -27.60 8.70
C THR A 249 7.89 -28.34 7.39
N ILE A 250 9.14 -28.65 7.08
CA ILE A 250 9.53 -29.37 5.86
C ILE A 250 9.43 -30.88 6.15
N GLN A 251 8.76 -31.63 5.28
CA GLN A 251 8.77 -33.08 5.31
C GLN A 251 9.72 -33.62 4.24
N LEU A 252 10.57 -34.56 4.64
CA LEU A 252 11.56 -35.20 3.77
C LEU A 252 11.04 -36.53 3.26
N ARG A 253 11.32 -36.84 1.98
CA ARG A 253 11.09 -38.18 1.41
C ARG A 253 12.06 -39.19 2.00
N ASP A 254 11.58 -40.02 2.92
CA ASP A 254 12.35 -41.10 3.55
C ASP A 254 12.79 -42.20 2.56
N ASP A 255 12.02 -42.39 1.50
CA ASP A 255 12.20 -43.34 0.41
C ASP A 255 13.45 -43.07 -0.43
N ILE A 256 13.80 -41.80 -0.66
CA ILE A 256 15.03 -41.42 -1.39
C ILE A 256 16.25 -41.46 -0.47
N LEU A 257 16.06 -41.16 0.82
CA LEU A 257 17.13 -41.17 1.84
C LEU A 257 17.65 -42.59 2.14
N GLN A 258 16.85 -43.62 1.90
CA GLN A 258 17.18 -45.03 2.15
C GLN A 258 17.58 -45.81 0.90
N ALA A 259 17.54 -45.19 -0.29
CA ALA A 259 17.90 -45.83 -1.54
C ALA A 259 19.42 -46.05 -1.68
N ASP A 260 19.82 -47.27 -2.07
CA ASP A 260 21.22 -47.62 -2.27
C ASP A 260 21.71 -47.05 -3.61
N MET A 261 22.46 -45.95 -3.55
CA MET A 261 22.86 -45.13 -4.70
C MET A 261 24.38 -45.16 -4.92
N PRO A 262 24.86 -45.00 -6.17
CA PRO A 262 26.29 -44.86 -6.47
C PRO A 262 26.88 -43.63 -5.76
N LYS A 263 28.19 -43.65 -5.49
CA LYS A 263 28.90 -42.63 -4.67
C LYS A 263 28.62 -41.18 -5.07
N GLU A 264 28.52 -40.90 -6.37
CA GLU A 264 28.23 -39.57 -6.91
C GLU A 264 26.79 -39.11 -6.58
N GLY A 265 25.82 -40.03 -6.60
CA GLY A 265 24.44 -39.77 -6.18
C GLY A 265 24.31 -39.62 -4.67
N ALA A 266 25.06 -40.39 -3.89
CA ALA A 266 25.10 -40.27 -2.43
C ALA A 266 25.70 -38.94 -1.96
N ASP A 267 26.77 -38.46 -2.63
CA ASP A 267 27.38 -37.16 -2.33
C ASP A 267 26.45 -36.00 -2.69
N PHE A 268 25.71 -36.09 -3.80
CA PHE A 268 24.69 -35.11 -4.18
C PHE A 268 23.53 -35.05 -3.16
N LEU A 269 23.00 -36.21 -2.75
CA LEU A 269 21.95 -36.27 -1.72
C LEU A 269 22.42 -35.70 -0.38
N LYS A 270 23.68 -35.90 -0.03
CA LYS A 270 24.27 -35.35 1.20
C LYS A 270 24.40 -33.82 1.15
N GLU A 271 24.74 -33.25 -0.01
CA GLU A 271 24.75 -31.79 -0.18
C GLU A 271 23.34 -31.21 -0.10
N LYS A 272 22.36 -31.83 -0.77
CA LYS A 272 20.95 -31.42 -0.73
C LYS A 272 20.31 -31.58 0.66
N LYS A 273 20.67 -32.62 1.41
CA LYS A 273 20.24 -32.77 2.81
C LYS A 273 20.79 -31.66 3.69
N LYS A 274 22.07 -31.29 3.53
CA LYS A 274 22.67 -30.20 4.29
C LYS A 274 22.01 -28.86 3.99
N GLU A 275 21.63 -28.62 2.73
CA GLU A 275 20.87 -27.43 2.32
C GLU A 275 19.53 -27.36 3.06
N ILE A 276 18.80 -28.48 3.16
CA ILE A 276 17.53 -28.53 3.90
C ILE A 276 17.74 -28.35 5.41
N GLU A 277 18.74 -29.00 6.02
CA GLU A 277 19.05 -28.82 7.45
C GLU A 277 19.33 -27.36 7.79
N MET A 278 20.03 -26.63 6.92
CA MET A 278 20.28 -25.19 7.10
C MET A 278 19.01 -24.36 6.95
N LEU A 279 18.14 -24.73 5.99
CA LEU A 279 16.85 -24.08 5.79
C LEU A 279 15.92 -24.29 7.00
N GLU A 280 15.80 -25.51 7.51
CA GLU A 280 15.02 -25.83 8.71
C GLU A 280 15.52 -25.04 9.93
N GLN A 281 16.84 -24.96 10.12
CA GLN A 281 17.42 -24.14 11.19
C GLN A 281 17.06 -22.67 11.05
N ALA A 282 17.10 -22.13 9.83
CA ALA A 282 16.72 -20.74 9.57
C ALA A 282 15.23 -20.49 9.85
N ILE A 283 14.34 -21.40 9.45
CA ILE A 283 12.90 -21.32 9.72
C ILE A 283 12.61 -21.40 11.23
N GLN A 284 13.24 -22.34 11.93
CA GLN A 284 13.10 -22.46 13.39
C GLN A 284 13.62 -21.23 14.12
N TYR A 285 14.76 -20.69 13.68
CA TYR A 285 15.32 -19.47 14.24
C TYR A 285 14.39 -18.27 14.02
N ARG A 286 13.81 -18.13 12.81
CA ARG A 286 12.80 -17.13 12.49
C ARG A 286 11.58 -17.25 13.41
N GLY A 287 10.99 -18.44 13.52
CA GLY A 287 9.81 -18.68 14.35
C GLY A 287 10.05 -18.32 15.81
N LYS A 288 11.15 -18.83 16.41
CA LYS A 288 11.51 -18.52 17.80
C LYS A 288 11.78 -17.03 18.02
N THR A 289 12.50 -16.38 17.11
CA THR A 289 12.81 -14.94 17.23
C THR A 289 11.53 -14.11 17.14
N LEU A 290 10.65 -14.42 16.18
CA LEU A 290 9.36 -13.75 16.03
C LEU A 290 8.49 -13.93 17.28
N GLU A 291 8.44 -15.15 17.81
CA GLU A 291 7.70 -15.47 19.03
C GLU A 291 8.18 -14.63 20.23
N GLN A 292 9.49 -14.65 20.47
CA GLN A 292 10.10 -13.89 21.56
C GLN A 292 9.87 -12.38 21.44
N VAL A 293 10.04 -11.83 20.23
CA VAL A 293 9.81 -10.41 19.96
C VAL A 293 8.35 -10.04 20.20
N LEU A 294 7.41 -10.81 19.67
CA LEU A 294 5.98 -10.54 19.82
C LEU A 294 5.52 -10.64 21.28
N HIS A 295 5.99 -11.62 22.03
CA HIS A 295 5.70 -11.71 23.47
C HIS A 295 6.16 -10.46 24.23
N ILE A 296 7.37 -9.95 23.96
CA ILE A 296 7.86 -8.72 24.61
C ILE A 296 6.98 -7.53 24.23
N ILE A 297 6.64 -7.39 22.94
CA ILE A 297 5.81 -6.28 22.45
C ILE A 297 4.43 -6.33 23.13
N VAL A 298 3.76 -7.48 23.13
CA VAL A 298 2.43 -7.64 23.72
C VAL A 298 2.46 -7.35 25.22
N ASN A 299 3.44 -7.89 25.95
CA ASN A 299 3.57 -7.66 27.39
C ASN A 299 3.85 -6.19 27.74
N LYS A 300 4.63 -5.49 26.93
CA LYS A 300 4.89 -4.05 27.12
C LYS A 300 3.69 -3.17 26.75
N GLN A 301 2.82 -3.66 25.85
CA GLN A 301 1.68 -2.94 25.29
C GLN A 301 0.32 -3.44 25.80
N LEU A 302 0.25 -4.14 26.93
CA LEU A 302 -1.03 -4.66 27.47
C LEU A 302 -2.12 -3.59 27.57
N SER A 303 -1.76 -2.37 28.01
CA SER A 303 -2.71 -1.26 28.13
C SER A 303 -3.35 -0.87 26.79
N PHE A 304 -2.62 -0.99 25.67
CA PHE A 304 -3.17 -0.73 24.33
C PHE A 304 -4.24 -1.75 23.95
N PHE A 305 -4.07 -3.02 24.30
CA PHE A 305 -5.06 -4.05 23.97
C PHE A 305 -6.35 -3.91 24.81
N GLU A 306 -6.29 -3.25 25.97
CA GLU A 306 -7.45 -3.01 26.83
C GLU A 306 -8.21 -1.73 26.48
N GLU A 307 -7.51 -0.61 26.34
CA GLU A 307 -8.13 0.72 26.19
C GLU A 307 -8.01 1.27 24.76
N GLY A 308 -7.26 0.59 23.89
CA GLY A 308 -7.02 1.00 22.50
C GLY A 308 -5.87 1.99 22.34
N ILE A 309 -5.93 2.78 21.27
CA ILE A 309 -4.83 3.65 20.81
C ILE A 309 -4.39 4.63 21.92
N THR A 310 -5.30 5.14 22.74
CA THR A 310 -5.01 6.14 23.79
C THR A 310 -4.02 5.64 24.84
N ALA A 311 -3.96 4.33 25.09
CA ALA A 311 -3.11 3.71 26.10
C ALA A 311 -1.81 3.11 25.53
N LEU A 312 -1.47 3.42 24.28
CA LEU A 312 -0.24 2.95 23.65
C LEU A 312 0.99 3.56 24.33
N LYS A 313 1.87 2.69 24.84
CA LYS A 313 3.10 3.10 25.51
C LYS A 313 4.23 3.29 24.49
N PRO A 314 5.16 4.23 24.73
CA PRO A 314 6.39 4.30 23.93
C PRO A 314 7.18 2.99 24.07
N LEU A 315 7.62 2.45 22.93
CA LEU A 315 8.47 1.26 22.89
C LEU A 315 9.40 1.38 21.68
N THR A 316 10.71 1.29 21.93
CA THR A 316 11.72 1.37 20.88
C THR A 316 12.27 0.01 20.52
N LEU A 317 12.79 -0.12 19.29
CA LEU A 317 13.49 -1.33 18.85
C LEU A 317 14.73 -1.63 19.71
N GLN A 318 15.39 -0.58 20.23
CA GLN A 318 16.56 -0.73 21.09
C GLN A 318 16.19 -1.43 22.41
N GLU A 319 15.07 -1.05 23.03
CA GLU A 319 14.63 -1.70 24.27
C GLU A 319 14.35 -3.20 24.08
N ILE A 320 13.82 -3.59 22.92
CA ILE A 320 13.58 -5.01 22.59
C ILE A 320 14.92 -5.72 22.32
N ALA A 321 15.84 -5.04 21.61
CA ALA A 321 17.19 -5.53 21.33
C ALA A 321 17.97 -5.83 22.60
N ASP A 322 17.92 -4.92 23.57
CA ASP A 322 18.63 -5.04 24.83
C ASP A 322 18.08 -6.20 25.70
N VAL A 323 16.77 -6.47 25.62
CA VAL A 323 16.14 -7.58 26.36
C VAL A 323 16.47 -8.94 25.75
N LEU A 324 16.57 -9.04 24.42
CA LEU A 324 16.83 -10.29 23.72
C LEU A 324 18.32 -10.55 23.42
N ASP A 325 19.20 -9.60 23.73
CA ASP A 325 20.62 -9.61 23.34
C ASP A 325 20.81 -9.83 21.82
N LEU A 326 19.94 -9.18 21.03
CA LEU A 326 19.94 -9.26 19.56
C LEU A 326 20.26 -7.91 18.94
N HIS A 327 20.84 -7.92 17.73
CA HIS A 327 21.05 -6.69 16.99
C HIS A 327 19.72 -6.05 16.57
N VAL A 328 19.62 -4.72 16.64
CA VAL A 328 18.42 -3.95 16.27
C VAL A 328 17.93 -4.28 14.86
N SER A 329 18.84 -4.48 13.92
CA SER A 329 18.51 -4.87 12.54
C SER A 329 17.81 -6.22 12.48
N THR A 330 18.16 -7.19 13.34
CA THR A 330 17.52 -8.51 13.38
C THR A 330 16.05 -8.35 13.77
N ILE A 331 15.77 -7.61 14.84
CA ILE A 331 14.39 -7.37 15.29
C ILE A 331 13.60 -6.59 14.25
N SER A 332 14.18 -5.52 13.69
CA SER A 332 13.54 -4.73 12.64
C SER A 332 13.18 -5.58 11.43
N ARG A 333 14.04 -6.53 11.03
CA ARG A 333 13.77 -7.47 9.94
C ARG A 333 12.67 -8.46 10.31
N THR A 334 12.73 -9.06 11.49
CA THR A 334 11.74 -10.05 11.96
C THR A 334 10.31 -9.49 11.95
N ILE A 335 10.12 -8.23 12.37
CA ILE A 335 8.79 -7.60 12.43
C ILE A 335 8.37 -6.92 11.11
N SER A 336 9.27 -6.82 10.13
CA SER A 336 8.96 -6.15 8.87
C SER A 336 7.91 -7.00 8.13
N ASN A 337 6.90 -6.32 7.59
CA ASN A 337 5.76 -6.93 6.90
C ASN A 337 4.97 -7.96 7.74
N LYS A 338 5.04 -7.88 9.08
CA LYS A 338 4.28 -8.75 9.97
C LYS A 338 3.06 -8.04 10.54
N TYR A 339 1.99 -8.81 10.65
CA TYR A 339 0.69 -8.35 11.11
C TYR A 339 0.20 -9.20 12.28
N LEU A 340 -0.52 -8.55 13.20
CA LEU A 340 -1.18 -9.17 14.34
C LEU A 340 -2.68 -8.98 14.21
N GLN A 341 -3.43 -10.04 14.46
CA GLN A 341 -4.86 -9.95 14.66
C GLN A 341 -5.13 -9.52 16.10
N THR A 342 -5.91 -8.47 16.28
CA THR A 342 -6.28 -7.91 17.59
C THR A 342 -7.79 -7.73 17.67
N SER A 343 -8.32 -7.45 18.86
CA SER A 343 -9.75 -7.12 19.03
C SER A 343 -10.18 -5.87 18.25
N PHE A 344 -9.23 -5.01 17.86
CA PHE A 344 -9.47 -3.80 17.06
C PHE A 344 -9.27 -4.03 15.54
N GLY A 345 -9.04 -5.28 15.12
CA GLY A 345 -8.72 -5.63 13.73
C GLY A 345 -7.24 -6.01 13.54
N ILE A 346 -6.81 -6.06 12.27
CA ILE A 346 -5.45 -6.47 11.89
C ILE A 346 -4.52 -5.25 11.94
N LEU A 347 -3.39 -5.38 12.63
CA LEU A 347 -2.44 -4.31 12.86
C LEU A 347 -1.02 -4.72 12.45
N ARG A 348 -0.29 -3.82 11.77
CA ARG A 348 1.15 -4.00 11.53
C ARG A 348 1.92 -3.97 12.85
N VAL A 349 2.77 -4.95 13.12
CA VAL A 349 3.55 -5.06 14.37
C VAL A 349 4.35 -3.77 14.64
N LYS A 350 4.95 -3.20 13.58
CA LYS A 350 5.73 -1.95 13.65
C LYS A 350 4.93 -0.75 14.17
N TYR A 351 3.59 -0.76 14.05
CA TYR A 351 2.74 0.30 14.59
C TYR A 351 2.82 0.38 16.12
N LEU A 352 3.02 -0.74 16.81
CA LEU A 352 3.15 -0.79 18.27
C LEU A 352 4.48 -0.20 18.78
N LEU A 353 5.44 0.02 17.87
CA LEU A 353 6.78 0.54 18.17
C LEU A 353 6.83 2.04 17.91
N GLN A 354 6.25 2.80 18.82
CA GLN A 354 6.23 4.26 18.73
C GLN A 354 7.28 4.87 19.65
N ARG A 355 8.00 5.86 19.11
CA ARG A 355 8.92 6.68 19.90
C ARG A 355 8.14 7.61 20.82
N GLU A 356 8.76 7.90 21.96
CA GLU A 356 8.27 8.92 22.88
C GLU A 356 8.25 10.31 22.22
N SER A 357 7.31 11.15 22.65
CA SER A 357 7.35 12.57 22.34
C SER A 357 8.58 13.26 22.95
N ARG A 358 9.18 14.21 22.22
CA ARG A 358 10.51 14.82 22.48
C ARG A 358 10.74 15.45 23.88
N LYS A 359 9.75 15.50 24.76
CA LYS A 359 9.82 16.20 26.05
C LYS A 359 9.23 15.41 27.23
N GLY A 360 9.45 14.09 27.27
CA GLY A 360 9.39 13.33 28.53
C GLY A 360 7.99 13.21 29.16
N GLY A 361 6.95 13.21 28.34
CA GLY A 361 5.58 13.04 28.80
C GLY A 361 5.15 11.57 28.93
N GLY A 362 6.02 10.60 28.65
CA GLY A 362 5.68 9.17 28.69
C GLY A 362 4.66 8.71 27.64
N VAL A 363 4.19 9.62 26.78
CA VAL A 363 3.15 9.34 25.77
C VAL A 363 3.78 9.15 24.38
N ALA A 364 3.31 8.12 23.67
CA ALA A 364 3.73 7.83 22.30
C ALA A 364 3.27 8.91 21.32
N ARG A 365 4.07 9.17 20.28
CA ARG A 365 3.76 10.22 19.27
C ARG A 365 2.38 10.09 18.65
N VAL A 366 1.92 8.87 18.38
CA VAL A 366 0.60 8.62 17.77
C VAL A 366 -0.54 9.01 18.71
N VAL A 367 -0.40 8.69 19.99
CA VAL A 367 -1.37 9.08 21.02
C VAL A 367 -1.45 10.59 21.16
N ALA A 368 -0.31 11.29 21.15
CA ALA A 368 -0.28 12.74 21.18
C ALA A 368 -1.00 13.37 19.97
N LYS A 369 -0.91 12.75 18.78
CA LYS A 369 -1.67 13.17 17.59
C LYS A 369 -3.18 12.93 17.77
N GLN A 370 -3.56 11.79 18.33
CA GLN A 370 -4.97 11.48 18.60
C GLN A 370 -5.59 12.49 19.56
N TYR A 371 -4.89 12.88 20.63
CA TYR A 371 -5.35 13.92 21.55
C TYR A 371 -5.47 15.29 20.86
N VAL A 372 -4.55 15.64 19.96
CA VAL A 372 -4.68 16.86 19.13
C VAL A 372 -5.96 16.80 18.29
N GLN A 373 -6.23 15.67 17.64
CA GLN A 373 -7.43 15.48 16.83
C GLN A 373 -8.70 15.58 17.67
N GLN A 374 -8.73 14.95 18.85
CA GLN A 374 -9.88 15.01 19.77
C GLN A 374 -10.13 16.44 20.26
N ILE A 375 -9.08 17.17 20.69
CA ILE A 375 -9.20 18.56 21.13
C ILE A 375 -9.75 19.47 20.01
N ILE A 376 -9.37 19.21 18.77
CA ILE A 376 -9.85 19.95 17.59
C ILE A 376 -11.28 19.53 17.22
N ALA A 377 -11.62 18.24 17.33
CA ALA A 377 -12.99 17.76 17.08
C ALA A 377 -14.00 18.34 18.07
N GLU A 378 -13.59 18.54 19.32
CA GLU A 378 -14.39 19.18 20.38
C GLU A 378 -14.28 20.73 20.36
N GLU A 379 -13.63 21.33 19.34
CA GLU A 379 -13.45 22.78 19.27
C GLU A 379 -14.70 23.51 18.76
N ASP A 380 -14.92 24.72 19.27
CA ASP A 380 -15.92 25.63 18.70
C ASP A 380 -15.45 26.13 17.33
N GLN A 381 -16.13 25.70 16.26
CA GLN A 381 -15.81 26.04 14.88
C GLN A 381 -15.86 27.55 14.58
N THR A 382 -16.58 28.33 15.39
CA THR A 382 -16.65 29.81 15.26
C THR A 382 -15.41 30.49 15.83
N ARG A 383 -14.74 29.85 16.79
CA ARG A 383 -13.54 30.34 17.48
C ARG A 383 -12.52 29.21 17.63
N PRO A 384 -11.92 28.74 16.51
CA PRO A 384 -10.99 27.63 16.53
C PRO A 384 -9.80 27.88 17.46
N LEU A 385 -9.31 26.82 18.08
CA LEU A 385 -8.22 26.90 19.04
C LEU A 385 -6.90 27.16 18.30
N SER A 386 -6.14 28.14 18.79
CA SER A 386 -4.77 28.36 18.30
C SER A 386 -3.87 27.21 18.75
N ASP A 387 -2.79 26.95 18.01
CA ASP A 387 -1.83 25.89 18.34
C ASP A 387 -1.27 26.02 19.77
N GLU A 388 -1.18 27.25 20.30
CA GLU A 388 -0.77 27.51 21.69
C GLU A 388 -1.84 27.08 22.71
N LYS A 389 -3.12 27.27 22.40
CA LYS A 389 -4.23 26.80 23.26
C LYS A 389 -4.33 25.28 23.24
N ILE A 390 -4.14 24.66 22.07
CA ILE A 390 -4.12 23.20 21.94
C ILE A 390 -2.96 22.63 22.77
N ARG A 391 -1.76 23.23 22.69
CA ARG A 391 -0.61 22.86 23.53
C ARG A 391 -0.95 22.90 25.03
N ARG A 392 -1.61 23.97 25.49
CA ARG A 392 -2.02 24.09 26.90
C ARG A 392 -3.04 23.04 27.31
N LYS A 393 -4.06 22.79 26.49
CA LYS A 393 -5.05 21.72 26.76
C LYS A 393 -4.41 20.33 26.83
N LEU A 394 -3.43 20.04 25.97
CA LEU A 394 -2.67 18.78 26.02
C LEU A 394 -1.92 18.59 27.35
N GLU A 395 -1.32 19.68 27.85
CA GLU A 395 -0.60 19.70 29.12
C GLU A 395 -1.57 19.59 30.31
N GLU A 396 -2.70 20.30 30.27
CA GLU A 396 -3.71 20.31 31.35
C GLU A 396 -4.50 19.00 31.46
N LEU A 397 -4.93 18.40 30.33
CA LEU A 397 -5.81 17.22 30.31
C LEU A 397 -5.04 15.90 30.30
N TYR A 398 -3.94 15.83 29.55
CA TYR A 398 -3.25 14.58 29.25
C TYR A 398 -1.81 14.55 29.77
N GLN A 399 -1.36 15.61 30.46
CA GLN A 399 0.03 15.76 30.94
C GLN A 399 1.08 15.61 29.82
N VAL A 400 0.69 15.92 28.58
CA VAL A 400 1.57 15.82 27.41
C VAL A 400 2.31 17.13 27.20
N HIS A 401 3.58 17.17 27.62
CA HIS A 401 4.44 18.33 27.40
C HIS A 401 4.99 18.35 25.97
N VAL A 402 4.49 19.23 25.13
CA VAL A 402 4.97 19.44 23.74
C VAL A 402 5.20 20.91 23.44
N ALA A 403 6.08 21.21 22.49
CA ALA A 403 6.28 22.57 22.01
C ALA A 403 5.18 22.97 21.02
N ARG A 404 4.86 24.27 20.92
CA ARG A 404 3.88 24.79 19.94
C ARG A 404 4.17 24.34 18.51
N ARG A 405 5.45 24.39 18.08
CA ARG A 405 5.88 23.92 16.75
C ARG A 405 5.62 22.42 16.54
N THR A 406 5.65 21.62 17.60
CA THR A 406 5.35 20.18 17.55
C THR A 406 3.86 19.94 17.34
N VAL A 407 2.99 20.71 18.00
CA VAL A 407 1.54 20.67 17.79
C VAL A 407 1.19 21.07 16.36
N MET A 408 1.79 22.14 15.84
CA MET A 408 1.65 22.57 14.45
C MET A 408 2.04 21.46 13.47
N LYS A 409 3.18 20.80 13.69
CA LYS A 409 3.64 19.69 12.84
C LYS A 409 2.71 18.49 12.91
N TYR A 410 2.19 18.15 14.10
CA TYR A 410 1.22 17.06 14.26
C TYR A 410 -0.07 17.37 13.51
N ARG A 411 -0.53 18.62 13.56
CA ARG A 411 -1.71 19.09 12.84
C ARG A 411 -1.53 18.99 11.33
N GLU A 412 -0.39 19.44 10.81
CA GLU A 412 -0.05 19.34 9.38
C GLU A 412 0.03 17.90 8.89
N GLU A 413 0.64 17.00 9.67
CA GLU A 413 0.69 15.56 9.36
C GLU A 413 -0.68 14.87 9.40
N LEU A 414 -1.67 15.47 10.08
CA LEU A 414 -3.06 15.00 10.10
C LEU A 414 -3.93 15.66 9.02
N GLY A 415 -3.35 16.52 8.16
CA GLY A 415 -4.09 17.25 7.13
C GLY A 415 -5.02 18.34 7.66
N ILE A 416 -4.92 18.68 8.95
CA ILE A 416 -5.83 19.65 9.58
C ILE A 416 -5.34 21.07 9.27
N PRO A 417 -6.15 21.99 8.71
CA PRO A 417 -5.71 23.33 8.36
C PRO A 417 -5.48 24.23 9.60
N SER A 418 -4.85 25.39 9.43
CA SER A 418 -4.52 26.29 10.55
C SER A 418 -5.78 26.90 11.17
N SER A 419 -5.69 27.41 12.41
CA SER A 419 -6.83 28.03 13.09
C SER A 419 -7.48 29.15 12.28
N SER A 420 -6.72 29.89 11.47
CA SER A 420 -7.25 30.94 10.60
C SER A 420 -8.10 30.39 9.46
N LYS A 421 -7.71 29.25 8.88
CA LYS A 421 -8.44 28.57 7.80
C LYS A 421 -9.61 27.71 8.33
N ARG A 422 -9.53 27.23 9.57
CA ARG A 422 -10.61 26.47 10.23
C ARG A 422 -11.79 27.31 10.70
N LYS A 423 -11.62 28.63 10.78
CA LYS A 423 -12.67 29.52 11.26
C LYS A 423 -13.76 29.58 10.20
N ARG A 424 -14.90 28.93 10.46
CA ARG A 424 -16.08 29.12 9.60
C ARG A 424 -16.54 30.57 9.74
N ARG A 425 -16.64 31.29 8.62
CA ARG A 425 -17.35 32.56 8.57
C ARG A 425 -18.82 32.22 8.86
N THR A 426 -19.34 32.69 9.98
CA THR A 426 -20.79 32.78 10.19
C THR A 426 -21.35 33.58 9.03
N SER A 427 -22.13 32.93 8.16
CA SER A 427 -23.05 33.62 7.27
C SER A 427 -23.85 34.58 8.15
N ARG A 428 -23.70 35.89 7.90
CA ARG A 428 -24.68 36.84 8.40
C ARG A 428 -25.97 36.50 7.66
N ASN A 429 -26.87 35.77 8.30
CA ASN A 429 -28.29 35.91 7.99
C ASN A 429 -28.59 37.40 8.19
N ASN A 430 -28.67 38.14 7.08
CA ASN A 430 -29.31 39.43 7.05
C ASN A 430 -30.81 39.15 7.18
N ASP A 431 -31.38 39.47 8.34
CA ASP A 431 -32.80 39.81 8.45
C ASP A 431 -33.10 41.11 7.68
#